data_AF-A0A813JFF5-F1
#
_entry.id   AF-A0A813JFF5-F1
#
_cell.length_a   1.000
_cell.length_b   1.000
_cell.length_c   1.000
_cell.angle_alpha   90.00
_cell.angle_beta   90.00
_cell.angle_gamma   90.00
#
_symmetry.space_group_name_H-M   'P 1'
#
loop_
_entity.id
_entity.type
_entity.pdbx_description
1 polymer ?
#
loop_
_entity_poly.entity_id
_entity_poly.type
_entity_poly.pdbx_seq_one_letter_code
_entity_poly.pdbx_strand_id
1 'polypeptide(L)'
;PFLLKSSSLRHCAHTLDSRSLLFAMAAVKELNEEAEKYKGRGNDFFKAGDWEKAVKEYNKAITLDPGNAVYYSNRSGAWSSKGSHQSALRDAEKCIELDPQFAKGYARKAKALFDTFQTNDAEAAYKEGLKVDPTNAACLTGLADVQASRGPPK
;
A
#
# COMPACT_ATOMS: atom_id res chain seq x y z
N PRO A 1 62.26 9.93 19.33
CA PRO A 1 62.03 10.24 17.90
C PRO A 1 60.79 9.50 17.36
N PHE A 2 59.85 10.29 16.82
CA PHE A 2 58.67 9.91 16.05
C PHE A 2 57.42 9.38 16.77
N LEU A 3 56.65 10.36 17.27
CA LEU A 3 55.18 10.42 17.22
C LEU A 3 54.68 10.47 15.75
N LEU A 4 53.37 10.19 15.54
CA LEU A 4 52.55 10.16 14.29
C LEU A 4 52.35 8.71 13.78
N LYS A 5 51.15 8.15 13.63
CA LYS A 5 49.90 8.72 13.10
C LYS A 5 48.68 8.00 13.70
N SER A 6 47.96 8.67 14.59
CA SER A 6 46.64 8.28 15.11
C SER A 6 45.56 9.22 14.56
N SER A 7 45.33 9.25 13.24
CA SER A 7 44.38 10.25 12.71
C SER A 7 43.73 9.99 11.34
N SER A 8 44.06 8.91 10.63
CA SER A 8 43.55 8.74 9.25
C SER A 8 42.28 7.89 9.09
N LEU A 9 41.65 7.41 10.17
CA LEU A 9 40.43 6.59 10.09
C LEU A 9 39.17 7.28 10.64
N ARG A 10 39.26 8.55 11.05
CA ARG A 10 38.11 9.32 11.59
C ARG A 10 37.45 10.28 10.60
N HIS A 11 37.81 10.24 9.31
CA HIS A 11 37.30 11.20 8.31
C HIS A 11 36.41 10.60 7.22
N CYS A 12 36.11 9.30 7.22
CA CYS A 12 35.18 8.72 6.22
C CYS A 12 33.69 8.84 6.61
N ALA A 13 33.35 9.58 7.67
CA ALA A 13 31.99 9.58 8.22
C ALA A 13 31.23 10.92 8.11
N HIS A 14 31.81 11.98 7.56
CA HIS A 14 31.10 13.26 7.42
C HIS A 14 31.37 13.86 6.05
N THR A 15 30.41 13.67 5.15
CA THR A 15 29.72 14.67 4.31
C THR A 15 29.20 13.95 3.06
N LEU A 16 27.95 13.50 3.08
CA LEU A 16 27.15 13.67 1.86
C LEU A 16 27.17 15.17 1.61
N ASP A 17 27.96 15.64 0.65
CA ASP A 17 27.99 17.05 0.29
C ASP A 17 26.56 17.52 0.02
N SER A 18 26.22 18.74 0.45
CA SER A 18 24.85 19.27 0.36
C SER A 18 24.35 19.25 -1.09
N ARG A 19 25.25 19.38 -2.06
CA ARG A 19 24.96 19.18 -3.50
C ARG A 19 24.65 17.71 -3.83
N SER A 20 25.43 16.75 -3.34
CA SER A 20 25.15 15.31 -3.55
C SER A 20 23.82 14.90 -2.93
N LEU A 21 23.46 15.44 -1.77
CA LEU A 21 22.15 15.23 -1.16
C LEU A 21 21.03 15.85 -2.01
N LEU A 22 21.24 17.06 -2.53
CA LEU A 22 20.27 17.73 -3.41
C LEU A 22 20.04 16.96 -4.72
N PHE A 23 21.11 16.44 -5.34
CA PHE A 23 21.01 15.58 -6.53
C PHE A 23 20.31 14.26 -6.23
N ALA A 24 20.62 13.61 -5.10
CA ALA A 24 19.95 12.37 -4.70
C ALA A 24 18.46 12.60 -4.41
N MET A 25 18.11 13.69 -3.72
CA MET A 25 16.71 14.07 -3.46
C MET A 25 15.95 14.42 -4.75
N ALA A 26 16.58 15.11 -5.70
CA ALA A 26 15.99 15.39 -7.01
C ALA A 26 15.72 14.09 -7.79
N ALA A 27 16.66 13.15 -7.79
CA ALA A 27 16.46 11.84 -8.42
C ALA A 27 15.33 11.04 -7.75
N VAL A 28 15.26 11.02 -6.41
CA VAL A 28 14.14 10.38 -5.69
C VAL A 28 12.81 11.04 -6.02
N LYS A 29 12.79 12.37 -6.15
CA LYS A 29 11.59 13.11 -6.54
C LYS A 29 11.11 12.72 -7.94
N GLU A 30 12.01 12.63 -8.92
CA GLU A 30 11.66 12.20 -10.28
C GLU A 30 11.12 10.76 -10.32
N LEU A 31 11.72 9.84 -9.56
CA LEU A 31 11.23 8.47 -9.44
C LEU A 31 9.82 8.41 -8.83
N ASN A 32 9.56 9.24 -7.82
CA ASN A 32 8.24 9.34 -7.19
C ASN A 32 7.20 9.93 -8.16
N GLU A 33 7.56 10.95 -8.95
CA GLU A 33 6.66 11.51 -9.97
C GLU A 33 6.31 10.49 -11.05
N GLU A 34 7.27 9.66 -11.49
CA GLU A 34 7.00 8.61 -12.45
C GLU A 34 6.15 7.47 -11.85
N ALA A 35 6.38 7.12 -10.58
CA ALA A 35 5.54 6.17 -9.85
C ALA A 35 4.08 6.65 -9.78
N GLU A 36 3.87 7.94 -9.54
CA GLU A 36 2.57 8.58 -9.53
C GLU A 36 1.87 8.54 -10.90
N LYS A 37 2.62 8.70 -12.00
CA LYS A 37 2.07 8.52 -13.36
C LYS A 37 1.64 7.08 -13.62
N TYR A 38 2.44 6.10 -13.21
CA TYR A 38 2.07 4.68 -13.30
C TYR A 38 0.81 4.38 -12.48
N LYS A 39 0.69 4.92 -11.26
CA LYS A 39 -0.55 4.84 -10.47
C LYS A 39 -1.72 5.48 -11.22
N GLY A 40 -1.54 6.66 -11.82
CA GLY A 40 -2.55 7.34 -12.61
C GLY A 40 -3.08 6.47 -13.76
N ARG A 41 -2.18 5.94 -14.59
CA ARG A 41 -2.53 5.00 -15.67
C ARG A 41 -3.23 3.75 -15.15
N GLY A 42 -2.75 3.20 -14.04
CA GLY A 42 -3.39 2.05 -13.37
C GLY A 42 -4.83 2.34 -12.94
N ASN A 43 -5.09 3.53 -12.40
CA ASN A 43 -6.44 3.97 -12.04
C ASN A 43 -7.35 4.09 -13.26
N ASP A 44 -6.83 4.57 -14.39
CA ASP A 44 -7.60 4.72 -15.62
C ASP A 44 -7.97 3.35 -16.22
N PHE A 45 -7.03 2.41 -16.25
CA PHE A 45 -7.32 1.02 -16.64
C PHE A 45 -8.30 0.35 -15.68
N PHE A 46 -8.19 0.62 -14.37
CA PHE A 46 -9.13 0.11 -13.38
C PHE A 46 -10.55 0.64 -13.66
N LYS A 47 -10.71 1.94 -13.92
CA LYS A 47 -12.03 2.50 -14.29
C LYS A 47 -12.57 1.94 -15.61
N ALA A 48 -11.68 1.62 -16.55
CA ALA A 48 -12.05 1.00 -17.82
C ALA A 48 -12.37 -0.51 -17.69
N GLY A 49 -12.20 -1.12 -16.52
CA GLY A 49 -12.41 -2.55 -16.30
C GLY A 49 -11.28 -3.45 -16.78
N ASP A 50 -10.17 -2.88 -17.25
CA ASP A 50 -8.98 -3.63 -17.66
C ASP A 50 -8.08 -3.88 -16.43
N TRP A 51 -8.50 -4.84 -15.60
CA TRP A 51 -7.84 -5.16 -14.33
C TRP A 51 -6.40 -5.64 -14.53
N GLU A 52 -6.11 -6.32 -15.64
CA GLU A 52 -4.77 -6.83 -15.89
C GLU A 52 -3.78 -5.72 -16.22
N LYS A 53 -4.16 -4.77 -17.07
CA LYS A 53 -3.32 -3.58 -17.31
C LYS A 53 -3.22 -2.73 -16.06
N ALA A 54 -4.30 -2.58 -15.28
CA ALA A 54 -4.25 -1.87 -14.02
C ALA A 54 -3.19 -2.45 -13.07
N VAL A 55 -3.18 -3.78 -12.88
CA VAL A 55 -2.16 -4.49 -12.08
C VAL A 55 -0.75 -4.25 -12.62
N LYS A 56 -0.56 -4.32 -13.96
CA LYS A 56 0.76 -4.08 -14.58
C LYS A 56 1.27 -2.67 -14.31
N GLU A 57 0.41 -1.66 -14.39
CA GLU A 57 0.80 -0.28 -14.11
C GLU A 57 1.07 -0.06 -12.60
N TYR A 58 0.25 -0.61 -11.70
CA TYR A 58 0.55 -0.54 -10.26
C TYR A 58 1.83 -1.29 -9.88
N ASN A 59 2.17 -2.40 -10.56
CA ASN A 59 3.45 -3.07 -10.37
C ASN A 59 4.62 -2.14 -10.67
N LYS A 60 4.55 -1.38 -11.77
CA LYS A 60 5.61 -0.42 -12.12
C LYS A 60 5.72 0.69 -11.08
N ALA A 61 4.60 1.20 -10.56
CA ALA A 61 4.60 2.16 -9.45
C ALA A 61 5.29 1.59 -8.20
N ILE A 62 4.99 0.35 -7.83
CA ILE A 62 5.60 -0.35 -6.69
C ILE A 62 7.10 -0.61 -6.90
N THR A 63 7.53 -0.90 -8.13
CA THR A 63 8.97 -1.07 -8.43
C THR A 63 9.75 0.22 -8.20
N LEU A 64 9.15 1.38 -8.46
CA LEU A 64 9.79 2.68 -8.27
C LEU A 64 9.73 3.15 -6.82
N ASP A 65 8.60 2.96 -6.15
CA ASP A 65 8.44 3.27 -4.73
C ASP A 65 7.70 2.12 -4.01
N PRO A 66 8.45 1.14 -3.47
CA PRO A 66 7.89 0.01 -2.74
C PRO A 66 7.42 0.40 -1.32
N GLY A 67 7.68 1.62 -0.86
CA GLY A 67 7.26 2.11 0.45
C GLY A 67 5.84 2.65 0.48
N ASN A 68 5.21 2.84 -0.69
CA ASN A 68 3.93 3.51 -0.78
C ASN A 68 2.74 2.57 -0.61
N ALA A 69 2.10 2.61 0.56
CA ALA A 69 0.92 1.80 0.89
C ALA A 69 -0.24 1.98 -0.11
N VAL A 70 -0.39 3.16 -0.73
CA VAL A 70 -1.49 3.44 -1.67
C VAL A 70 -1.41 2.54 -2.90
N TYR A 71 -0.21 2.26 -3.40
CA TYR A 71 -0.05 1.43 -4.61
C TYR A 71 -0.46 -0.02 -4.35
N TYR A 72 -0.12 -0.56 -3.18
CA TYR A 72 -0.57 -1.87 -2.75
C TYR A 72 -2.09 -1.93 -2.55
N SER A 73 -2.71 -0.91 -1.94
CA SER A 73 -4.18 -0.84 -1.82
C SER A 73 -4.87 -0.82 -3.20
N ASN A 74 -4.32 -0.08 -4.17
CA ASN A 74 -4.90 0.01 -5.50
C ASN A 74 -4.74 -1.30 -6.28
N ARG A 75 -3.56 -1.93 -6.19
CA ARG A 75 -3.31 -3.26 -6.78
C ARG A 75 -4.17 -4.34 -6.14
N SER A 76 -4.34 -4.31 -4.82
CA SER A 76 -5.28 -5.17 -4.10
C SER A 76 -6.70 -5.05 -4.64
N GLY A 77 -7.18 -3.81 -4.84
CA GLY A 77 -8.47 -3.56 -5.47
C GLY A 77 -8.59 -4.18 -6.87
N ALA A 78 -7.55 -4.03 -7.71
CA ALA A 78 -7.53 -4.62 -9.05
C ALA A 78 -7.54 -6.15 -9.02
N TRP A 79 -6.80 -6.77 -8.09
CA TRP A 79 -6.81 -8.22 -7.90
C TRP A 79 -8.17 -8.74 -7.44
N SER A 80 -8.83 -8.05 -6.51
CA SER A 80 -10.20 -8.39 -6.09
C SER A 80 -11.17 -8.32 -7.27
N SER A 81 -11.12 -7.26 -8.09
CA SER A 81 -11.97 -7.15 -9.28
C SER A 81 -11.70 -8.22 -10.33
N LYS A 82 -10.45 -8.72 -10.41
CA LYS A 82 -10.06 -9.85 -11.27
C LYS A 82 -10.48 -11.22 -10.69
N GLY A 83 -10.96 -11.29 -9.45
CA GLY A 83 -11.27 -12.55 -8.75
C GLY A 83 -10.06 -13.24 -8.12
N SER A 84 -8.88 -12.59 -8.11
CA SER A 84 -7.66 -13.13 -7.50
C SER A 84 -7.56 -12.73 -6.03
N HIS A 85 -8.48 -13.23 -5.20
CA HIS A 85 -8.65 -12.78 -3.81
C HIS A 85 -7.43 -13.02 -2.92
N GLN A 86 -6.65 -14.09 -3.13
CA GLN A 86 -5.42 -14.33 -2.38
C GLN A 86 -4.34 -13.27 -2.65
N SER A 87 -4.17 -12.86 -3.92
CA SER A 87 -3.26 -11.77 -4.29
C SER A 87 -3.75 -10.43 -3.72
N ALA A 88 -5.07 -10.21 -3.73
CA ALA A 88 -5.67 -9.03 -3.13
C ALA A 88 -5.41 -8.95 -1.62
N LEU A 89 -5.55 -10.08 -0.92
CA LEU A 89 -5.29 -10.18 0.52
C LEU A 89 -3.83 -9.86 0.85
N ARG A 90 -2.87 -10.47 0.15
CA ARG A 90 -1.43 -10.21 0.36
C ARG A 90 -1.09 -8.73 0.17
N ASP A 91 -1.63 -8.11 -0.87
CA ASP A 91 -1.40 -6.68 -1.11
C ASP A 91 -2.07 -5.80 -0.05
N ALA A 92 -3.26 -6.17 0.43
CA ALA A 92 -3.92 -5.44 1.50
C ALA A 92 -3.14 -5.55 2.83
N GLU A 93 -2.58 -6.73 3.13
CA GLU A 93 -1.73 -6.93 4.30
C GLU A 93 -0.44 -6.12 4.19
N LYS A 94 0.20 -6.11 3.02
CA LYS A 94 1.38 -5.27 2.79
C LYS A 94 1.07 -3.78 2.90
N CYS A 95 -0.10 -3.37 2.44
CA CYS A 95 -0.58 -2.00 2.58
C CYS A 95 -0.69 -1.59 4.06
N ILE A 96 -1.27 -2.44 4.90
CA ILE A 96 -1.39 -2.22 6.35
C ILE A 96 -0.02 -2.25 7.05
N GLU A 97 0.88 -3.14 6.62
CA GLU A 97 2.26 -3.19 7.14
C GLU A 97 3.02 -1.89 6.89
N LEU A 98 2.85 -1.30 5.70
CA LEU A 98 3.50 -0.04 5.31
C LEU A 98 2.86 1.18 5.97
N ASP A 99 1.53 1.22 6.03
CA ASP A 99 0.78 2.29 6.68
C ASP A 99 -0.40 1.75 7.50
N PRO A 100 -0.19 1.48 8.80
CA PRO A 100 -1.24 1.05 9.71
C PRO A 100 -2.34 2.11 9.94
N GLN A 101 -2.11 3.36 9.58
CA GLN A 101 -3.09 4.44 9.72
C GLN A 101 -3.94 4.60 8.46
N PHE A 102 -3.70 3.80 7.43
CA PHE A 102 -4.46 3.84 6.20
C PHE A 102 -5.66 2.89 6.25
N ALA A 103 -6.81 3.41 6.72
CA ALA A 103 -8.05 2.64 6.85
C ALA A 103 -8.49 1.90 5.58
N LYS A 104 -8.15 2.42 4.39
CA LYS A 104 -8.44 1.73 3.12
C LYS A 104 -7.73 0.37 3.01
N GLY A 105 -6.54 0.19 3.60
CA GLY A 105 -5.86 -1.10 3.64
C GLY A 105 -6.68 -2.16 4.36
N TYR A 106 -7.26 -1.81 5.51
CA TYR A 106 -8.18 -2.68 6.25
C TYR A 106 -9.45 -3.00 5.47
N ALA A 107 -10.05 -2.02 4.79
CA ALA A 107 -11.20 -2.24 3.92
C ALA A 107 -10.87 -3.23 2.78
N ARG A 108 -9.69 -3.12 2.16
CA ARG A 108 -9.22 -4.06 1.13
C ARG A 108 -9.03 -5.47 1.69
N LYS A 109 -8.41 -5.59 2.86
CA LYS A 109 -8.19 -6.88 3.55
C LYS A 109 -9.52 -7.54 3.86
N ALA A 110 -10.43 -6.80 4.49
CA ALA A 110 -11.74 -7.28 4.87
C ALA A 110 -12.55 -7.72 3.65
N LYS A 111 -12.51 -6.96 2.55
CA LYS A 111 -13.19 -7.36 1.32
C LYS A 111 -12.62 -8.65 0.72
N ALA A 112 -11.30 -8.80 0.67
CA ALA A 112 -10.68 -10.04 0.16
C ALA A 112 -11.03 -11.27 1.03
N LEU A 113 -11.14 -11.09 2.34
CA LEU A 113 -11.59 -12.14 3.27
C LEU A 113 -13.08 -12.46 3.06
N PHE A 114 -13.92 -11.44 2.88
CA PHE A 114 -15.34 -11.62 2.63
C PHE A 114 -15.60 -12.35 1.31
N ASP A 115 -14.90 -11.99 0.24
CA ASP A 115 -14.97 -12.65 -1.06
C ASP A 115 -14.50 -14.13 -1.00
N THR A 116 -13.76 -14.52 0.04
CA THR A 116 -13.30 -15.91 0.29
C THR A 116 -14.09 -16.62 1.39
N PHE A 117 -15.27 -16.12 1.74
CA PHE A 117 -16.18 -16.66 2.77
C PHE A 117 -15.61 -16.68 4.21
N GLN A 118 -14.52 -15.93 4.45
CA GLN A 118 -13.94 -15.75 5.79
C GLN A 118 -14.65 -14.59 6.51
N THR A 119 -15.97 -14.73 6.70
CA THR A 119 -16.86 -13.66 7.15
C THR A 119 -16.54 -13.13 8.55
N ASN A 120 -16.05 -13.97 9.46
CA ASN A 120 -15.66 -13.54 10.80
C ASN A 120 -14.40 -12.66 10.76
N ASP A 121 -13.39 -13.07 9.99
CA ASP A 121 -12.14 -12.33 9.84
C ASP A 121 -12.35 -11.03 9.04
N ALA A 122 -13.26 -11.06 8.07
CA ALA A 122 -13.69 -9.86 7.35
C ALA A 122 -14.32 -8.83 8.28
N GLU A 123 -15.23 -9.26 9.17
CA GLU A 123 -15.84 -8.37 10.17
C GLU A 123 -14.80 -7.74 11.09
N ALA A 124 -13.87 -8.56 11.59
CA ALA A 124 -12.79 -8.10 12.45
C ALA A 124 -11.93 -7.05 11.71
N ALA A 125 -11.53 -7.32 10.47
CA ALA A 125 -10.74 -6.41 9.67
C ALA A 125 -11.46 -5.07 9.39
N TYR A 126 -12.77 -5.08 9.08
CA TYR A 126 -13.54 -3.84 8.94
C TYR A 126 -13.59 -3.05 10.25
N LYS A 127 -13.80 -3.71 11.39
CA LYS A 127 -13.78 -3.07 12.71
C LYS A 127 -12.43 -2.45 13.04
N GLU A 128 -11.32 -3.12 12.74
CA GLU A 128 -9.99 -2.52 12.91
C GLU A 128 -9.82 -1.27 12.02
N GLY A 129 -10.27 -1.32 10.77
CA GLY A 129 -10.27 -0.14 9.90
C GLY A 129 -11.09 1.03 10.44
N LEU A 130 -12.21 0.75 11.11
CA LEU A 130 -13.05 1.77 11.77
C LEU A 130 -12.45 2.31 13.06
N LYS A 131 -11.54 1.58 13.73
CA LYS A 131 -10.76 2.17 14.84
C LYS A 131 -9.78 3.22 14.34
N VAL A 132 -9.23 3.01 13.14
CA VAL A 132 -8.29 3.93 12.49
C VAL A 132 -9.02 5.15 11.92
N ASP A 133 -10.10 4.93 11.17
CA ASP A 133 -10.98 5.96 10.63
C ASP A 133 -12.44 5.55 10.82
N PRO A 134 -13.10 6.05 11.88
CA PRO A 134 -14.50 5.73 12.17
C PRO A 134 -15.48 6.15 11.08
N THR A 135 -15.08 7.06 10.19
CA THR A 135 -15.91 7.59 9.11
C THR A 135 -15.66 6.92 7.76
N ASN A 136 -14.80 5.89 7.73
CA ASN A 136 -14.41 5.25 6.49
C ASN A 136 -15.61 4.56 5.83
N ALA A 137 -16.11 5.14 4.73
CA ALA A 137 -17.29 4.63 4.04
C ALA A 137 -17.15 3.17 3.58
N ALA A 138 -15.96 2.77 3.08
CA ALA A 138 -15.75 1.41 2.63
C ALA A 138 -15.81 0.39 3.78
N CYS A 139 -15.27 0.74 4.95
CA CYS A 139 -15.38 -0.10 6.14
C CYS A 139 -16.81 -0.17 6.68
N LEU A 140 -17.53 0.97 6.72
CA LEU A 140 -18.92 1.01 7.18
C LEU A 140 -19.84 0.17 6.29
N THR A 141 -19.78 0.40 4.97
CA THR A 141 -20.59 -0.36 4.00
C THR A 141 -20.24 -1.84 4.03
N GLY A 142 -18.95 -2.17 3.97
CA GLY A 142 -18.52 -3.57 3.97
C GLY A 142 -18.86 -4.31 5.27
N LEU A 143 -18.83 -3.63 6.42
CA LEU A 143 -19.27 -4.21 7.69
C LEU A 143 -20.78 -4.49 7.69
N ALA A 144 -21.58 -3.57 7.15
CA ALA A 144 -23.02 -3.77 7.01
C ALA A 144 -23.34 -4.95 6.08
N ASP A 145 -22.63 -5.08 4.95
CA ASP A 145 -22.78 -6.20 4.01
C ASP A 145 -22.44 -7.54 4.70
N VAL A 146 -21.34 -7.58 5.46
CA VAL A 146 -20.93 -8.74 6.25
C VAL A 146 -22.00 -9.13 7.26
N GLN A 147 -22.58 -8.16 7.98
CA GLN A 147 -23.62 -8.42 8.97
C GLN A 147 -24.93 -8.90 8.33
N ALA A 148 -25.33 -8.29 7.21
CA ALA A 148 -26.51 -8.71 6.47
C ALA A 148 -26.38 -10.15 5.93
N SER A 149 -25.17 -10.57 5.53
CA SER A 149 -24.93 -11.92 5.02
C SER A 149 -25.18 -13.04 6.07
N ARG A 150 -25.22 -12.71 7.36
CA ARG A 150 -25.44 -13.68 8.45
C ARG A 150 -26.93 -13.97 8.73
N GLY A 151 -27.85 -13.28 8.05
CA GLY A 151 -29.28 -13.33 8.37
C GLY A 151 -29.62 -12.54 9.65
N PRO A 152 -30.91 -12.25 9.90
CA PRO A 152 -31.31 -11.52 11.11
C PRO A 152 -30.94 -12.33 12.38
N PRO A 153 -30.56 -11.66 13.48
CA PRO A 153 -30.42 -12.33 14.76
C PRO A 153 -31.76 -13.01 15.10
N LYS A 154 -31.70 -14.31 15.43
CA LYS A 154 -32.85 -15.08 15.90
C LYS A 154 -33.38 -14.56 17.22
#